data_AF-A0A8B7BC12-F1
#
_entry.id   AF-A0A8B7BC12-F1
#
_cell.length_a   1.000
_cell.length_b   1.000
_cell.length_c   1.000
_cell.angle_alpha   90.00
_cell.angle_beta   90.00
_cell.angle_gamma   90.00
#
_symmetry.space_group_name_H-M   'P 1'
#
loop_
_entity.id
_entity.type
_entity.pdbx_description
1 polymer ?
#
loop_
_entity_poly.entity_id
_entity_poly.type
_entity_poly.pdbx_seq_one_letter_code
_entity_poly.pdbx_strand_id
1 'polypeptide(L)'
;YCTGWGDPHYVTFDGLYYSYQGNCTYVLVEEISPTVDDFGIYIDNYHCDVNDKVSCPRALIVRHETQEVLVKTVQLVPVKMQVQVNRQVVALPYKKYGLQVYESGINYVVDIPELGALVSYNGLSFSIKLPYRLFGNNTKGQC
;
A
#
# COMPACT_ATOMS: atom_id res chain seq x y z
N TYR A 1 2.36 -5.28 -12.47
CA TYR A 1 1.74 -4.38 -11.48
C TYR A 1 0.71 -5.20 -10.72
N CYS A 2 0.55 -4.96 -9.43
CA CYS A 2 -0.64 -5.38 -8.68
C CYS A 2 -1.46 -4.13 -8.36
N THR A 3 -2.77 -4.18 -8.45
CA THR A 3 -3.65 -3.01 -8.25
C THR A 3 -4.89 -3.40 -7.49
N GLY A 4 -5.42 -2.46 -6.70
CA GLY A 4 -6.75 -2.57 -6.14
C GLY A 4 -7.49 -1.24 -6.23
N TRP A 5 -8.81 -1.30 -6.38
CA TRP A 5 -9.65 -0.11 -6.51
C TRP A 5 -11.08 -0.38 -6.04
N GLY A 6 -11.71 0.68 -5.52
CA GLY A 6 -13.08 0.61 -5.01
C GLY A 6 -13.22 -0.43 -3.90
N ASP A 7 -14.38 -1.08 -3.87
CA ASP A 7 -14.74 -2.08 -2.88
C ASP A 7 -15.15 -3.40 -3.59
N PRO A 8 -14.38 -4.50 -3.57
CA PRO A 8 -13.01 -4.71 -3.11
C PRO A 8 -12.20 -5.39 -4.25
N HIS A 9 -11.99 -4.70 -5.36
CA HIS A 9 -11.47 -5.33 -6.58
C HIS A 9 -9.94 -5.34 -6.58
N TYR A 10 -9.36 -6.50 -6.92
CA TYR A 10 -7.93 -6.71 -6.99
C TYR A 10 -7.55 -7.30 -8.34
N VAL A 11 -6.37 -6.92 -8.83
CA VAL A 11 -5.66 -7.59 -9.93
C VAL A 11 -4.24 -7.87 -9.46
N THR A 12 -3.88 -9.14 -9.39
CA THR A 12 -2.55 -9.62 -8.96
C THR A 12 -1.47 -9.32 -10.00
N PHE A 13 -0.21 -9.61 -9.66
CA PHE A 13 0.93 -9.42 -10.57
C PHE A 13 0.85 -10.26 -11.85
N ASP A 14 0.24 -11.44 -11.79
CA ASP A 14 0.02 -12.37 -12.91
C ASP A 14 -1.35 -12.16 -13.60
N GLY A 15 -2.11 -11.14 -13.19
CA GLY A 15 -3.32 -10.70 -13.88
C GLY A 15 -4.61 -11.38 -13.42
N LEU A 16 -4.58 -12.17 -12.34
CA LEU A 16 -5.79 -12.72 -11.74
C LEU A 16 -6.64 -11.60 -11.14
N TYR A 17 -7.86 -11.49 -11.63
CA TYR A 17 -8.88 -10.61 -11.06
C TYR A 17 -9.71 -11.35 -10.02
N TYR A 18 -9.91 -10.72 -8.86
CA TYR A 18 -10.83 -11.23 -7.84
C TYR A 18 -11.35 -10.09 -6.96
N SER A 19 -12.26 -10.44 -6.06
CA SER A 19 -12.82 -9.51 -5.09
C SER A 19 -12.84 -10.13 -3.70
N TYR A 20 -12.42 -9.37 -2.69
CA TYR A 20 -12.36 -9.84 -1.30
C TYR A 20 -12.87 -8.79 -0.29
N GLN A 21 -14.05 -9.02 0.28
CA GLN A 21 -14.65 -8.14 1.30
C GLN A 21 -14.14 -8.50 2.71
N GLY A 22 -13.12 -7.79 3.18
CA GLY A 22 -12.55 -7.96 4.52
C GLY A 22 -12.32 -6.65 5.27
N ASN A 23 -12.42 -6.69 6.60
CA ASN A 23 -12.33 -5.53 7.50
C ASN A 23 -11.10 -5.52 8.41
N CYS A 24 -10.06 -6.24 8.04
CA CYS A 24 -8.79 -6.31 8.76
C CYS A 24 -7.66 -5.65 7.96
N THR A 25 -6.47 -5.67 8.54
CA THR A 25 -5.24 -5.46 7.78
C THR A 25 -4.85 -6.74 7.04
N TYR A 26 -4.60 -6.62 5.74
CA TYR A 26 -4.24 -7.73 4.87
C TYR A 26 -2.86 -7.52 4.27
N VAL A 27 -2.13 -8.63 4.12
CA VAL A 27 -0.85 -8.65 3.41
C VAL A 27 -1.14 -8.50 1.91
N LEU A 28 -0.73 -7.39 1.32
CA LEU A 28 -0.71 -7.25 -0.14
C LEU A 28 0.51 -7.96 -0.69
N VAL A 29 1.69 -7.68 -0.14
CA VAL A 29 2.94 -8.33 -0.54
C VAL A 29 3.84 -8.50 0.68
N GLU A 30 4.37 -9.70 0.86
CA GLU A 30 5.55 -10.01 1.65
C GLU A 30 6.46 -10.94 0.86
N GLU A 31 7.72 -11.05 1.24
CA GLU A 31 8.59 -12.09 0.70
C GLU A 31 8.26 -13.47 1.29
N ILE A 32 8.33 -14.51 0.46
CA ILE A 32 8.24 -15.91 0.91
C ILE A 32 9.50 -16.25 1.70
N SER A 33 10.66 -15.98 1.10
CA SER A 33 11.98 -16.10 1.72
C SER A 33 12.57 -14.69 1.81
N PRO A 34 12.64 -14.08 3.01
CA PRO A 34 13.11 -12.71 3.16
C PRO A 34 14.52 -12.52 2.59
N THR A 35 14.66 -11.60 1.63
CA THR A 35 15.94 -11.15 1.07
C THR A 35 16.16 -9.64 1.27
N VAL A 36 15.07 -8.91 1.47
CA VAL A 36 15.04 -7.49 1.82
C VAL A 36 14.59 -7.36 3.27
N ASP A 37 15.31 -6.56 4.04
CA ASP A 37 15.03 -6.39 5.46
C ASP A 37 13.66 -5.70 5.70
N ASP A 38 12.83 -6.33 6.53
CA ASP A 38 11.46 -5.92 6.88
C ASP A 38 10.60 -5.38 5.72
N PHE A 39 10.72 -5.96 4.52
CA PHE A 39 9.91 -5.52 3.38
C PHE A 39 8.49 -6.10 3.42
N GLY A 40 7.49 -5.22 3.37
CA GLY A 40 6.10 -5.63 3.28
C GLY A 40 5.17 -4.49 2.87
N ILE A 41 4.10 -4.83 2.15
CA ILE A 41 3.05 -3.89 1.75
C ILE A 41 1.73 -4.44 2.26
N TYR A 42 0.96 -3.61 2.94
CA TYR A 42 -0.30 -3.99 3.58
C TYR A 42 -1.39 -2.97 3.27
N ILE A 43 -2.63 -3.47 3.25
CA ILE A 43 -3.82 -2.63 3.20
C ILE A 43 -4.64 -2.85 4.46
N ASP A 44 -4.99 -1.76 5.12
CA ASP A 44 -5.85 -1.76 6.28
C ASP A 44 -7.26 -1.38 5.86
N ASN A 45 -8.18 -2.34 5.93
CA ASN A 45 -9.56 -2.17 5.49
C ASN A 45 -10.52 -2.11 6.70
N TYR A 46 -11.70 -1.56 6.47
CA TYR A 46 -12.80 -1.56 7.44
C TYR A 46 -14.14 -1.63 6.71
N HIS A 47 -15.19 -2.05 7.41
CA HIS A 47 -16.54 -1.92 6.87
C HIS A 47 -17.01 -0.47 7.00
N CYS A 48 -17.18 0.19 5.86
CA CYS A 48 -17.58 1.59 5.78
C CYS A 48 -19.10 1.79 5.68
N ASP A 49 -19.83 0.73 5.33
CA ASP A 49 -21.30 0.67 5.39
C ASP A 49 -21.73 -0.15 6.62
N VAL A 50 -22.81 0.27 7.27
CA VAL A 50 -23.38 -0.40 8.44
C VAL A 50 -24.37 -1.50 8.06
N ASN A 51 -24.94 -1.43 6.86
CA ASN A 51 -25.96 -2.34 6.33
C ASN A 51 -25.34 -3.43 5.44
N ASP A 52 -24.22 -3.13 4.79
CA ASP A 52 -23.51 -4.07 3.93
C ASP A 52 -22.05 -4.22 4.41
N LYS A 53 -21.48 -5.42 4.26
CA LYS A 53 -20.09 -5.71 4.64
C LYS A 53 -19.12 -5.26 3.55
N VAL A 54 -19.29 -4.01 3.10
CA VAL A 54 -18.47 -3.38 2.06
C VAL A 54 -17.17 -2.89 2.66
N SER A 55 -16.06 -3.31 2.07
CA SER A 55 -14.72 -3.05 2.57
C SER A 55 -14.13 -1.82 1.90
N CYS A 56 -13.91 -0.77 2.68
CA CYS A 56 -13.19 0.41 2.25
C CYS A 56 -11.76 0.41 2.79
N PRO A 57 -10.79 0.94 2.03
CA PRO A 57 -9.43 1.13 2.52
C PRO A 57 -9.35 2.30 3.50
N ARG A 58 -8.75 2.05 4.68
CA ARG A 58 -8.46 3.04 5.71
C ARG A 58 -7.04 3.59 5.56
N ALA A 59 -6.08 2.71 5.31
CA ALA A 59 -4.68 3.08 5.14
C ALA A 59 -3.92 2.07 4.28
N LEU A 60 -2.91 2.57 3.58
CA LEU A 60 -1.86 1.76 2.96
C LEU A 60 -0.60 1.84 3.85
N ILE A 61 0.03 0.70 4.08
CA ILE A 61 1.22 0.57 4.92
C ILE A 61 2.35 -0.04 4.07
N VAL A 62 3.53 0.58 4.10
CA VAL A 62 4.75 0.08 3.46
C VAL A 62 5.84 0.00 4.51
N ARG A 63 6.44 -1.18 4.67
CA ARG A 63 7.60 -1.43 5.53
C ARG A 63 8.84 -1.69 4.69
N HIS A 64 9.96 -1.15 5.16
CA HIS A 64 11.28 -1.36 4.60
C HIS A 64 12.34 -1.00 5.64
N GLU A 65 13.23 -1.95 5.96
CA GLU A 65 14.28 -1.82 6.97
C GLU A 65 13.75 -1.33 8.33
N THR A 66 13.99 -0.07 8.66
CA THR A 66 13.58 0.56 9.93
C THR A 66 12.41 1.52 9.78
N GLN A 67 11.81 1.58 8.60
CA GLN A 67 10.76 2.54 8.26
C GLN A 67 9.44 1.85 7.99
N GLU A 68 8.42 2.25 8.74
CA GLU A 68 7.01 1.98 8.47
C GLU A 68 6.34 3.27 8.00
N VAL A 69 5.98 3.32 6.72
CA VAL A 69 5.21 4.40 6.11
C VAL A 69 3.74 4.02 6.14
N LEU A 70 2.91 4.89 6.70
CA LEU A 70 1.46 4.73 6.75
C LEU A 70 0.81 5.93 6.07
N VAL A 71 0.11 5.68 4.97
CA VAL A 71 -0.69 6.68 4.24
C VAL A 71 -2.15 6.42 4.55
N LYS A 72 -2.78 7.28 5.38
CA LYS A 72 -4.16 7.07 5.84
C LYS A 72 -5.10 8.19 5.43
N THR A 73 -6.35 7.83 5.23
CA THR A 73 -7.46 8.78 5.10
C THR A 73 -7.84 9.30 6.48
N VAL A 74 -7.74 10.61 6.71
CA VAL A 74 -8.12 11.26 7.98
C VAL A 74 -9.49 11.92 7.93
N GLN A 75 -9.96 12.26 6.73
CA GLN A 75 -11.26 12.87 6.49
C GLN A 75 -11.76 12.40 5.12
N LEU A 76 -13.02 12.00 5.01
CA LEU A 76 -13.61 11.51 3.74
C LEU A 76 -14.16 12.65 2.87
N VAL A 77 -14.69 13.72 3.49
CA VAL A 77 -15.34 14.83 2.78
C VAL A 77 -14.89 16.18 3.33
N PRO A 78 -14.09 16.97 2.57
CA PRO A 78 -13.31 16.53 1.41
C PRO A 78 -12.28 15.46 1.83
N VAL A 79 -11.85 14.63 0.88
CA VAL A 79 -10.82 13.62 1.14
C VAL A 79 -9.55 14.33 1.59
N LYS A 80 -9.08 14.00 2.79
CA LYS A 80 -7.77 14.39 3.28
C LYS A 80 -7.01 13.16 3.71
N MET A 81 -5.78 13.06 3.23
CA MET A 81 -4.85 12.02 3.62
C MET A 81 -3.73 12.60 4.47
N GLN A 82 -3.08 11.73 5.24
CA GLN A 82 -1.95 12.06 6.08
C GLN A 82 -0.92 10.94 5.96
N VAL A 83 0.35 11.33 5.82
CA VAL A 83 1.49 10.42 5.85
C VAL A 83 2.10 10.40 7.25
N GLN A 84 2.33 9.19 7.75
CA GLN A 84 3.11 8.95 8.96
C GLN A 84 4.31 8.07 8.62
N VAL A 85 5.47 8.37 9.19
CA VAL A 85 6.66 7.52 9.14
C VAL A 85 7.05 7.20 10.57
N ASN A 86 7.12 5.92 10.93
CA ASN A 86 7.39 5.46 12.29
C ASN A 86 6.49 6.13 13.33
N ARG A 87 5.18 6.20 13.02
CA ARG A 87 4.12 6.82 13.83
C ARG A 87 4.21 8.35 14.00
N GLN A 88 5.18 9.01 13.35
CA GLN A 88 5.29 10.47 13.34
C GLN A 88 4.71 11.04 12.06
N VAL A 89 3.93 12.11 12.18
CA VAL A 89 3.40 12.83 11.01
C VAL A 89 4.54 13.53 10.31
N VAL A 90 4.64 13.39 8.99
CA VAL A 90 5.69 14.01 8.19
C VAL A 90 5.09 14.93 7.12
N ALA A 91 5.83 15.98 6.76
CA ALA A 91 5.54 16.79 5.59
C ALA A 91 6.09 16.12 4.33
N LEU A 92 5.47 16.41 3.18
CA LEU A 92 5.92 15.91 1.88
C LEU A 92 6.59 17.02 1.06
N PRO A 93 7.58 16.68 0.22
CA PRO A 93 8.17 15.36 0.05
C PRO A 93 9.01 14.95 1.27
N TYR A 94 8.92 13.67 1.65
CA TYR A 94 9.74 13.06 2.69
C TYR A 94 10.82 12.20 2.03
N LYS A 95 12.08 12.32 2.48
CA LYS A 95 13.19 11.49 1.98
C LYS A 95 14.16 11.17 3.11
N LYS A 96 14.36 9.89 3.41
CA LYS A 96 15.32 9.41 4.41
C LYS A 96 15.61 7.92 4.19
N TYR A 97 16.86 7.51 4.39
CA TYR A 97 17.30 6.10 4.33
C TYR A 97 16.83 5.36 3.06
N GLY A 98 17.12 5.92 1.88
CA GLY A 98 16.71 5.31 0.60
C GLY A 98 15.23 5.45 0.25
N LEU A 99 14.34 5.63 1.24
CA LEU A 99 12.90 5.76 1.04
C LEU A 99 12.48 7.22 0.74
N GLN A 100 11.54 7.36 -0.18
CA GLN A 100 10.92 8.63 -0.56
C GLN A 100 9.39 8.54 -0.50
N VAL A 101 8.74 9.58 -0.01
CA VAL A 101 7.28 9.74 -0.09
C VAL A 101 6.97 11.11 -0.70
N TYR A 102 6.09 11.15 -1.70
CA TYR A 102 5.72 12.40 -2.38
C TYR A 102 4.31 12.34 -2.97
N GLU A 103 3.76 13.49 -3.30
CA GLU A 103 2.48 13.61 -4.01
C GLU A 103 2.71 13.62 -5.53
N SER A 104 1.86 12.89 -6.26
CA SER A 104 1.81 12.85 -7.71
C SER A 104 0.36 12.93 -8.18
N GLY A 105 -0.08 14.14 -8.51
CA GLY A 105 -1.49 14.43 -8.71
C GLY A 105 -2.29 14.19 -7.44
N ILE A 106 -3.30 13.31 -7.50
CA ILE A 106 -4.11 12.90 -6.34
C ILE A 106 -3.50 11.74 -5.55
N ASN A 107 -2.39 11.17 -6.02
CA ASN A 107 -1.78 9.98 -5.43
C ASN A 107 -0.64 10.36 -4.48
N TYR A 108 -0.52 9.61 -3.40
CA TYR A 108 0.64 9.56 -2.53
C TYR A 108 1.49 8.38 -2.97
N VAL A 109 2.76 8.63 -3.27
CA VAL A 109 3.69 7.63 -3.80
C VAL A 109 4.77 7.37 -2.76
N VAL A 110 4.93 6.10 -2.39
CA VAL A 110 6.08 5.58 -1.65
C VAL A 110 7.02 4.93 -2.67
N ASP A 111 8.24 5.45 -2.76
CA ASP A 111 9.27 5.04 -3.71
C ASP A 111 10.51 4.56 -2.94
N ILE A 112 10.97 3.35 -3.26
CA ILE A 112 12.19 2.75 -2.74
C ILE A 112 13.09 2.44 -3.95
N PRO A 113 13.92 3.39 -4.39
CA PRO A 113 14.66 3.31 -5.65
C PRO A 113 15.62 2.12 -5.74
N GLU A 114 16.26 1.74 -4.64
CA GLU A 114 17.20 0.62 -4.61
C GLU A 114 16.52 -0.73 -4.87
N LEU A 115 15.24 -0.85 -4.49
CA LEU A 115 14.40 -2.01 -4.79
C LEU A 115 13.63 -1.85 -6.10
N GLY A 116 13.66 -0.66 -6.72
CA GLY A 116 12.77 -0.30 -7.83
C GLY A 116 11.28 -0.42 -7.49
N ALA A 117 10.93 -0.36 -6.20
CA ALA A 117 9.57 -0.52 -5.71
C ALA A 117 8.83 0.82 -5.74
N LEU A 118 7.67 0.84 -6.39
CA LEU A 118 6.82 2.02 -6.49
C LEU A 118 5.41 1.66 -6.03
N VAL A 119 4.94 2.31 -4.96
CA VAL A 119 3.62 2.08 -4.39
C VAL A 119 2.84 3.39 -4.39
N SER A 120 1.69 3.44 -5.06
CA SER A 120 0.83 4.63 -5.11
C SER A 120 -0.51 4.36 -4.43
N TYR A 121 -1.03 5.30 -3.66
CA TYR A 121 -2.34 5.22 -3.01
C TYR A 121 -3.02 6.60 -2.96
N ASN A 122 -4.34 6.64 -3.12
CA ASN A 122 -5.11 7.89 -3.12
C ASN A 122 -6.34 7.87 -2.20
N GLY A 123 -6.40 6.91 -1.26
CA GLY A 123 -7.55 6.76 -0.36
C GLY A 123 -8.65 5.84 -0.89
N LEU A 124 -8.63 5.48 -2.19
CA LEU A 124 -9.64 4.62 -2.82
C LEU A 124 -9.03 3.49 -3.67
N SER A 125 -7.84 3.71 -4.20
CA SER A 125 -7.14 2.76 -5.06
C SER A 125 -5.66 2.75 -4.76
N PHE A 126 -5.03 1.60 -4.99
CA PHE A 126 -3.60 1.43 -4.91
C PHE A 126 -3.02 0.79 -6.18
N SER A 127 -1.74 1.05 -6.43
CA SER A 127 -0.93 0.34 -7.42
C SER A 127 0.44 0.02 -6.83
N ILE A 128 0.90 -1.20 -7.06
CA ILE A 128 2.19 -1.72 -6.65
C ILE A 128 2.96 -2.13 -7.90
N LYS A 129 4.16 -1.58 -8.05
CA LYS A 129 5.15 -2.01 -9.05
C LYS A 129 6.37 -2.53 -8.34
N LEU A 130 6.69 -3.80 -8.58
CA LEU A 130 7.92 -4.45 -8.12
C LEU A 130 8.66 -5.04 -9.32
N PRO A 131 10.00 -4.95 -9.38
CA PRO A 131 10.77 -5.56 -10.46
C PRO A 131 10.85 -7.08 -10.27
N TYR A 132 10.49 -7.82 -11.34
CA TYR A 132 10.56 -9.29 -11.35
C TYR A 132 11.95 -9.84 -11.01
N ARG A 133 13.01 -9.10 -11.35
CA ARG A 133 14.39 -9.51 -11.04
C ARG A 133 14.66 -9.69 -9.53
N LEU A 134 13.98 -8.92 -8.67
CA LEU A 134 14.18 -8.98 -7.22
C LEU A 134 13.09 -9.79 -6.53
N PHE A 135 11.84 -9.66 -6.97
CA PHE A 135 10.68 -10.22 -6.26
C PHE A 135 10.03 -11.42 -6.97
N GLY A 136 10.47 -11.76 -8.18
CA GLY A 136 9.88 -12.82 -8.99
C GLY A 136 9.90 -14.17 -8.29
N ASN A 137 8.74 -14.84 -8.23
CA ASN A 137 8.53 -16.12 -7.55
C ASN A 137 8.86 -16.10 -6.03
N ASN A 138 8.99 -14.92 -5.42
CA ASN A 138 9.29 -14.77 -4.00
C ASN A 138 8.25 -13.92 -3.27
N THR A 139 7.07 -13.67 -3.83
CA THR A 139 6.01 -12.89 -3.18
C THR A 139 4.86 -13.77 -2.68
N LYS A 140 4.27 -13.37 -1.56
CA LYS A 140 3.01 -13.92 -1.02
C LYS A 140 2.09 -12.78 -0.57
N GLY A 141 0.79 -12.99 -0.66
CA GLY A 141 -0.22 -12.03 -0.22
C GLY A 141 -1.45 -12.06 -1.11
N GLN A 142 -2.18 -10.95 -1.08
CA GLN A 142 -3.29 -10.64 -1.99
C GLN A 142 -2.79 -10.22 -3.39
N CYS A 143 -1.49 -9.94 -3.50
CA CYS A 143 -0.69 -9.88 -4.71
C CYS A 143 0.39 -10.99 -4.62
#